data_AF-A0A1L7NAC5-F1
#
_entry.id   AF-A0A1L7NAC5-F1
#
_cell.length_a   1.000
_cell.length_b   1.000
_cell.length_c   1.000
_cell.angle_alpha   90.00
_cell.angle_beta   90.00
_cell.angle_gamma   90.00
#
_symmetry.space_group_name_H-M   'P 1'
#
loop_
_entity.id
_entity.type
_entity.pdbx_description
1 polymer ?
#
loop_
_entity_poly.entity_id
_entity_poly.type
_entity_poly.pdbx_seq_one_letter_code
_entity_poly.pdbx_strand_id
1 'polypeptide(L)'
;MAMNDFWAETLISSTSTATTYLTSRDKKLIAATRDDASSYVASDGNIKGVYLEAAMDKFRHSHPDIAISDMALAQFILAYENY
;
A
#
# COMPACT_ATOMS: atom_id res chain seq x y z
N MET A 1 32.40 0.05 9.58
CA MET A 1 31.51 -1.03 10.02
C MET A 1 30.23 -0.95 9.21
N ALA A 2 29.88 -2.04 8.53
CA ALA A 2 28.69 -2.18 7.70
C ALA A 2 27.44 -2.29 8.60
N MET A 3 26.49 -1.37 8.42
CA MET A 3 25.18 -1.36 9.10
C MET A 3 24.07 -1.63 8.08
N ASN A 4 24.40 -2.36 7.02
CA ASN A 4 23.55 -2.65 5.86
C ASN A 4 23.12 -4.13 5.78
N ASP A 5 23.74 -5.03 6.55
CA ASP A 5 23.48 -6.48 6.46
C ASP A 5 22.49 -7.02 7.51
N PHE A 6 22.13 -6.23 8.52
CA PHE A 6 21.24 -6.69 9.59
C PHE A 6 19.78 -6.92 9.13
N TRP A 7 19.29 -6.07 8.22
CA TRP A 7 17.94 -6.19 7.68
C TRP A 7 17.83 -7.30 6.63
N ALA A 8 18.90 -7.58 5.87
CA ALA A 8 18.92 -8.63 4.86
C ALA A 8 18.89 -10.04 5.48
N GLU A 9 19.61 -10.27 6.59
CA GLU A 9 19.69 -11.59 7.23
C GLU A 9 18.46 -11.91 8.10
N THR A 10 17.78 -10.89 8.64
CA THR A 10 16.52 -11.05 9.39
C THR A 10 15.36 -11.42 8.46
N LEU A 11 15.30 -10.85 7.25
CA LEU A 11 14.23 -11.16 6.28
C LEU A 11 14.28 -12.62 5.79
N ILE A 12 15.47 -13.23 5.76
CA ILE A 12 15.64 -14.61 5.30
C ILE A 12 15.34 -15.61 6.44
N SER A 13 15.69 -15.29 7.69
CA SER A 13 15.46 -16.17 8.84
C SER A 13 14.01 -16.12 9.39
N SER A 14 13.23 -15.08 9.10
CA SER A 14 11.81 -14.99 9.44
C SER A 14 10.88 -15.45 8.32
N THR A 15 11.23 -16.54 7.63
CA THR A 15 10.38 -17.21 6.60
C THR A 15 9.19 -17.96 7.24
N SER A 16 8.59 -17.43 8.32
CA SER A 16 7.42 -18.04 8.99
C SER A 16 6.55 -17.12 9.85
N THR A 17 6.55 -15.78 9.68
CA THR A 17 5.66 -14.93 10.52
C THR A 17 5.03 -13.71 9.87
N ALA A 18 5.01 -13.61 8.53
CA ALA A 18 4.24 -12.55 7.85
C ALA A 18 3.50 -13.01 6.58
N THR A 19 3.82 -14.18 6.04
CA THR A 19 3.18 -14.74 4.85
C THR A 19 2.30 -15.93 5.26
N THR A 20 1.03 -15.70 5.63
CA THR A 20 -0.15 -16.60 5.43
C THR A 20 -1.38 -16.11 6.23
N TYR A 21 -1.82 -14.87 6.03
CA TYR A 21 -3.23 -14.51 6.30
C TYR A 21 -3.84 -13.61 5.22
N LEU A 22 -3.13 -13.34 4.11
CA LEU A 22 -3.70 -12.72 2.92
C LEU A 22 -4.52 -13.77 2.16
N THR A 23 -5.73 -14.02 2.64
CA THR A 23 -6.73 -14.84 1.95
C THR A 23 -6.92 -14.27 0.53
N SER A 24 -7.25 -15.10 -0.46
CA SER A 24 -7.42 -14.66 -1.86
C SER A 24 -8.43 -13.51 -2.06
N ARG A 25 -9.23 -13.18 -1.03
CA ARG A 25 -10.14 -12.02 -1.01
C ARG A 25 -9.36 -10.71 -0.84
N ASP A 26 -8.42 -10.63 0.09
CA ASP A 26 -7.61 -9.43 0.30
C ASP A 26 -6.75 -9.10 -0.92
N LYS A 27 -6.18 -10.12 -1.58
CA LYS A 27 -5.43 -9.91 -2.83
C LYS A 27 -6.28 -9.28 -3.94
N LYS A 28 -7.58 -9.62 -3.99
CA LYS A 28 -8.52 -9.00 -4.94
C LYS A 28 -8.85 -7.56 -4.57
N LEU A 29 -9.00 -7.27 -3.27
CA LEU A 29 -9.24 -5.91 -2.79
C LEU A 29 -8.03 -5.01 -3.04
N ILE A 30 -6.82 -5.52 -2.84
CA ILE A 30 -5.56 -4.82 -3.15
C ILE A 30 -5.46 -4.54 -4.66
N ALA A 31 -5.71 -5.54 -5.50
CA ALA A 31 -5.71 -5.36 -6.95
C ALA A 31 -6.77 -4.34 -7.43
N ALA A 32 -7.97 -4.36 -6.84
CA ALA A 32 -9.02 -3.38 -7.14
C ALA A 32 -8.68 -1.97 -6.66
N THR A 33 -8.08 -1.85 -5.47
CA THR A 33 -7.56 -0.58 -4.94
C THR A 33 -6.51 0.01 -5.88
N ARG A 34 -5.62 -0.83 -6.42
CA ARG A 34 -4.62 -0.41 -7.41
C ARG A 34 -5.26 0.08 -8.70
N ASP A 35 -6.25 -0.65 -9.22
CA ASP A 35 -6.96 -0.27 -10.44
C ASP A 35 -7.61 1.12 -10.29
N ASP A 36 -8.30 1.34 -9.17
CA ASP A 36 -8.88 2.63 -8.81
C ASP A 36 -7.82 3.72 -8.61
N ALA A 37 -6.70 3.42 -7.93
CA ALA A 37 -5.58 4.35 -7.74
C ALA A 37 -4.97 4.77 -9.08
N SER A 38 -4.81 3.82 -10.01
CA SER A 38 -4.28 4.08 -11.34
C SER A 38 -5.22 4.97 -12.15
N SER A 39 -6.53 4.72 -12.08
CA SER A 39 -7.56 5.53 -12.73
C SER A 39 -7.63 6.94 -12.14
N TYR A 40 -7.46 7.08 -10.82
CA TYR A 40 -7.38 8.36 -10.14
C TYR A 40 -6.17 9.17 -10.59
N VAL A 41 -4.97 8.56 -10.62
CA VAL A 41 -3.75 9.25 -11.07
C VAL A 41 -3.81 9.60 -12.56
N ALA A 42 -4.29 8.68 -13.40
CA ALA A 42 -4.45 8.92 -14.84
C ALA A 42 -5.47 10.03 -15.15
N SER A 43 -6.43 10.24 -14.26
CA SER A 43 -7.47 11.27 -14.41
C SER A 43 -7.18 12.54 -13.62
N ASP A 44 -5.94 12.73 -13.15
CA ASP A 44 -5.53 13.90 -12.33
C ASP A 44 -6.41 14.12 -11.09
N GLY A 45 -6.88 13.02 -10.49
CA GLY A 45 -7.75 13.03 -9.31
C GLY A 45 -9.25 13.14 -9.59
N ASN A 46 -9.67 13.09 -10.86
CA ASN A 46 -11.07 13.23 -11.24
C ASN A 46 -11.91 11.95 -11.01
N ILE A 47 -11.28 10.76 -11.00
CA ILE A 47 -11.97 9.47 -10.82
C ILE A 47 -11.49 8.80 -9.55
N LYS A 48 -12.24 8.95 -8.46
CA LYS A 48 -11.94 8.31 -7.17
C LYS A 48 -12.82 7.07 -7.00
N GLY A 49 -12.22 5.90 -7.13
CA GLY A 49 -12.93 4.63 -6.97
C GLY A 49 -13.10 4.20 -5.52
N VAL A 50 -14.10 3.34 -5.28
CA VAL A 50 -14.52 2.95 -3.92
C VAL A 50 -13.43 2.22 -3.13
N TYR A 51 -12.56 1.47 -3.80
CA TYR A 51 -11.47 0.77 -3.12
C TYR A 51 -10.33 1.73 -2.78
N LEU A 52 -10.05 2.71 -3.64
CA LEU A 52 -9.09 3.77 -3.35
C LEU A 52 -9.54 4.61 -2.14
N GLU A 53 -10.82 4.99 -2.08
CA GLU A 53 -11.36 5.73 -0.92
C GLU A 53 -11.21 4.95 0.39
N ALA A 54 -11.57 3.67 0.39
CA ALA A 54 -11.42 2.81 1.56
C ALA A 54 -9.96 2.69 2.01
N ALA A 55 -9.02 2.59 1.06
CA ALA A 55 -7.60 2.55 1.37
C ALA A 55 -7.08 3.88 1.93
N MET A 56 -7.54 5.01 1.39
CA MET A 56 -7.19 6.34 1.91
C MET A 56 -7.72 6.57 3.31
N ASP A 57 -8.96 6.18 3.57
CA ASP A 57 -9.59 6.28 4.88
C ASP A 57 -8.80 5.45 5.91
N LYS A 58 -8.50 4.18 5.57
CA LYS A 58 -7.68 3.30 6.41
C LYS A 58 -6.29 3.87 6.70
N PHE A 59 -5.64 4.46 5.70
CA PHE A 59 -4.33 5.09 5.86
C PHE A 59 -4.40 6.29 6.82
N ARG A 60 -5.38 7.19 6.63
CA ARG A 60 -5.58 8.35 7.53
C ARG A 60 -5.92 7.91 8.95
N HIS A 61 -6.71 6.85 9.11
CA HIS A 61 -7.04 6.30 10.42
C HIS A 61 -5.82 5.71 11.12
N SER A 62 -4.91 5.09 10.37
CA SER A 62 -3.69 4.46 10.91
C SER A 62 -2.55 5.46 11.12
N HIS A 63 -2.53 6.54 10.35
CA HIS A 63 -1.50 7.59 10.38
C HIS A 63 -2.12 8.99 10.45
N PRO A 64 -2.81 9.32 11.55
CA PRO A 64 -3.47 10.62 11.69
C PRO A 64 -2.50 11.81 11.71
N ASP A 65 -1.21 11.56 12.01
CA ASP A 65 -0.15 12.57 12.03
C ASP A 65 0.37 12.92 10.62
N ILE A 66 0.08 12.08 9.61
CA ILE A 66 0.59 12.25 8.25
C ILE A 66 -0.49 12.93 7.39
N ALA A 67 -0.33 14.24 7.19
CA ALA A 67 -1.14 15.00 6.26
C ALA A 67 -0.53 14.98 4.85
N ILE A 68 -0.92 13.99 4.04
CA ILE A 68 -0.58 13.92 2.61
C ILE A 68 -1.83 14.11 1.74
N SER A 69 -1.67 14.77 0.59
CA SER A 69 -2.76 14.97 -0.37
C SER A 69 -3.22 13.64 -0.97
N ASP A 70 -4.50 13.55 -1.33
CA ASP A 70 -5.08 12.36 -1.98
C ASP A 70 -4.26 11.89 -3.21
N MET A 71 -3.74 12.81 -4.02
CA MET A 71 -2.87 12.48 -5.16
C MET A 71 -1.56 11.80 -4.73
N ALA A 72 -0.89 12.33 -3.71
CA ALA A 72 0.35 11.76 -3.20
C ALA A 72 0.11 10.40 -2.55
N LEU A 73 -1.02 10.24 -1.84
CA LEU A 73 -1.43 8.97 -1.24
C LEU A 73 -1.77 7.92 -2.31
N ALA A 74 -2.46 8.29 -3.39
CA ALA A 74 -2.74 7.38 -4.50
C ALA A 74 -1.45 6.89 -5.18
N GLN A 75 -0.49 7.78 -5.41
CA GLN A 75 0.84 7.43 -5.93
C GLN A 75 1.61 6.53 -4.96
N PHE A 76 1.53 6.80 -3.66
CA PHE A 76 2.13 5.96 -2.63
C PHE A 76 1.51 4.55 -2.61
N ILE A 77 0.19 4.43 -2.67
CA ILE A 77 -0.51 3.13 -2.73
C ILE A 77 -0.09 2.33 -3.99
N LEU A 78 0.10 3.01 -5.13
CA LEU A 78 0.63 2.37 -6.34
C LEU A 78 2.07 1.87 -6.18
N ALA A 79 2.90 2.58 -5.42
CA ALA A 79 4.32 2.27 -5.23
C ALA A 79 4.60 1.27 -4.10
N TYR A 80 3.78 1.26 -3.04
CA TYR A 80 3.99 0.44 -1.83
C TYR A 80 3.84 -1.07 -2.07
N GLU A 81 3.08 -1.48 -3.09
CA GLU A 81 2.85 -2.89 -3.44
C GLU A 81 4.01 -3.54 -4.24
N ASN A 82 5.10 -2.81 -4.50
CA ASN A 82 6.27 -3.31 -5.23
C ASN A 82 7.45 -3.69 -4.32
N TYR A 83 7.22 -3.85 -3.01
CA TYR A 83 8.21 -4.27 -2.01
C TYR A 83 7.73 -5.46 -1.19
#